data_AF-V6IW43-F1
#
_entry.id   AF-V6IW43-F1
#
_cell.length_a   1.000
_cell.length_b   1.000
_cell.length_c   1.000
_cell.angle_alpha   90.00
_cell.angle_beta   90.00
_cell.angle_gamma   90.00
#
_symmetry.space_group_name_H-M   'P 1'
#
loop_
_entity.id
_entity.type
_entity.pdbx_description
1 polymer ?
#
loop_
_entity_poly.entity_id
_entity_poly.type
_entity_poly.pdbx_seq_one_letter_code
_entity_poly.pdbx_strand_id
1 'polypeptide(L)' 'MKKINNYIKLGLFFNGIWLISNAFNLLPSFIEGLCCGVGLTLILIGMYAQNHDISKLRTYKKRLLKKVFHF' A
#
# COMPACT_ATOMS: atom_id res chain seq x y z
N MET A 1 -12.33 -13.64 11.51
CA MET A 1 -11.33 -13.44 10.43
C MET A 1 -10.90 -11.98 10.45
N LYS A 2 -9.61 -11.67 10.70
CA LYS A 2 -9.10 -10.29 10.68
C LYS A 2 -9.30 -9.72 9.27
N LYS A 3 -10.04 -8.62 9.16
CA LYS A 3 -10.35 -7.97 7.87
C LYS A 3 -9.03 -7.47 7.26
N ILE A 4 -8.59 -8.12 6.19
CA ILE A 4 -7.38 -7.73 5.47
C ILE A 4 -7.60 -6.30 4.96
N ASN A 5 -6.75 -5.39 5.38
CA ASN A 5 -6.88 -3.98 5.04
C ASN A 5 -6.58 -3.76 3.55
N ASN A 6 -7.25 -2.78 2.93
CA ASN A 6 -7.10 -2.53 1.49
C ASN A 6 -5.65 -2.22 1.08
N TYR A 7 -4.84 -1.68 2.01
CA TYR A 7 -3.41 -1.41 1.83
C TYR A 7 -2.57 -2.68 1.68
N ILE A 8 -2.82 -3.71 2.50
CA ILE A 8 -2.15 -5.01 2.37
C ILE A 8 -2.55 -5.64 1.05
N LYS A 9 -3.84 -5.56 0.69
CA LYS A 9 -4.35 -6.08 -0.59
C LYS A 9 -3.68 -5.39 -1.79
N LEU A 10 -3.49 -4.08 -1.72
CA LEU A 10 -2.78 -3.29 -2.73
C LEU A 10 -1.29 -3.63 -2.82
N GLY A 11 -0.61 -3.76 -1.67
CA GLY A 11 0.80 -4.16 -1.62
C GLY A 11 1.01 -5.58 -2.17
N LEU A 12 0.11 -6.51 -1.85
CA LEU A 12 0.13 -7.88 -2.38
C LEU A 12 -0.12 -7.90 -3.90
N PHE A 13 -1.01 -7.04 -4.39
CA PHE A 13 -1.28 -6.90 -5.82
C PHE A 13 -0.06 -6.38 -6.59
N PHE A 14 0.61 -5.34 -6.08
CA PHE A 14 1.86 -4.84 -6.64
C PHE A 14 2.97 -5.90 -6.63
N ASN A 15 3.09 -6.66 -5.53
CA ASN A 15 4.06 -7.73 -5.42
C ASN A 15 3.78 -8.88 -6.41
N GLY A 16 2.50 -9.20 -6.65
CA GLY A 16 2.08 -10.16 -7.67
C GLY A 16 2.41 -9.70 -9.10
N ILE A 17 2.18 -8.42 -9.41
CA ILE A 17 2.57 -7.83 -10.71
C ILE A 17 4.08 -7.87 -10.90
N TRP A 18 4.85 -7.60 -9.83
CA TRP A 18 6.29 -7.73 -9.85
C TRP A 18 6.71 -9.17 -10.16
N LEU A 19 6.14 -10.16 -9.47
CA LEU A 19 6.46 -11.58 -9.69
C LEU A 19 6.21 -12.03 -11.14
N ILE A 20 5.08 -11.58 -11.72
CA ILE A 20 4.73 -11.86 -13.12
C ILE A 20 5.70 -11.11 -14.05
N SER A 21 5.99 -9.84 -13.80
CA SER A 21 6.91 -9.07 -14.65
C SER A 21 8.33 -9.62 -14.62
N ASN A 22 8.79 -10.10 -13.46
CA ASN A 22 10.07 -10.81 -13.30
C ASN A 22 10.09 -12.09 -14.12
N ALA A 23 9.03 -12.92 -14.00
CA ALA A 23 8.93 -14.20 -14.70
C ALA A 23 8.96 -14.04 -16.23
N PHE A 24 8.41 -12.94 -16.75
CA PHE A 24 8.40 -12.64 -18.18
C PHE A 24 9.54 -11.69 -18.63
N ASN A 25 10.46 -11.29 -17.74
CA ASN A 25 11.50 -10.28 -17.99
C ASN A 25 10.94 -9.01 -18.67
N LEU A 26 9.72 -8.63 -18.30
CA LEU A 26 8.95 -7.61 -19.01
C LEU A 26 9.38 -6.18 -18.64
N LEU A 27 9.94 -6.01 -17.45
CA LEU A 27 10.29 -4.72 -16.88
C LEU A 27 11.81 -4.61 -16.69
N PRO A 28 12.39 -3.43 -16.95
CA PRO A 28 13.78 -3.13 -16.60
C PRO A 28 14.04 -3.40 -15.11
N SER A 29 15.22 -3.93 -14.78
CA SER A 29 15.60 -4.31 -13.41
C SER A 29 15.43 -3.19 -12.38
N PHE A 30 15.52 -1.93 -12.81
CA PHE A 30 15.25 -0.76 -11.97
C PHE A 30 13.77 -0.64 -11.55
N ILE A 31 12.85 -0.89 -12.48
CA ILE A 31 11.40 -0.82 -12.24
C ILE A 31 10.94 -2.00 -11.41
N GLU A 32 11.56 -3.18 -11.59
CA GLU A 32 11.34 -4.33 -10.69
C GLU A 32 11.72 -4.02 -9.25
N GLY A 33 12.92 -3.48 -9.02
CA GLY A 33 13.38 -3.10 -7.69
C GLY A 33 12.46 -2.06 -7.03
N LEU A 34 12.00 -1.07 -7.80
CA LEU A 34 11.00 -0.11 -7.34
C LEU A 34 9.66 -0.78 -7.01
N CYS A 35 9.17 -1.69 -7.84
CA CYS A 35 7.90 -2.37 -7.65
C CYS A 35 7.92 -3.27 -6.40
N CYS A 36 9.02 -4.01 -6.21
CA CYS A 36 9.25 -4.83 -5.03
C CYS A 36 9.37 -3.98 -3.76
N GLY A 37 10.13 -2.88 -3.81
CA GLY A 37 10.28 -1.94 -2.71
C GLY A 37 8.97 -1.27 -2.32
N VAL A 38 8.21 -0.75 -3.28
CA VAL A 38 6.90 -0.12 -3.05
C VAL A 38 5.89 -1.15 -2.54
N GLY A 39 5.87 -2.37 -3.09
CA GLY A 39 5.01 -3.47 -2.64
C GLY A 39 5.28 -3.85 -1.17
N LEU A 40 6.54 -4.05 -0.80
CA LEU A 40 6.95 -4.31 0.59
C LEU A 40 6.58 -3.17 1.53
N THR A 41 6.83 -1.92 1.10
CA THR A 41 6.52 -0.74 1.91
C THR A 41 5.01 -0.61 2.14
N LEU A 42 4.18 -0.87 1.12
CA LEU A 42 2.72 -0.90 1.28
C LEU A 42 2.23 -2.03 2.19
N ILE A 43 2.85 -3.21 2.14
CA ILE A 43 2.52 -4.33 3.04
C ILE A 43 2.89 -3.97 4.48
N LEU A 44 4.07 -3.39 4.71
CA LEU A 44 4.50 -2.93 6.03
C LEU A 44 3.60 -1.83 6.58
N ILE A 45 3.28 -0.81 5.76
CA ILE A 45 2.32 0.23 6.12
C ILE A 45 0.96 -0.42 6.41
N GLY A 46 0.51 -1.37 5.59
CA GLY A 46 -0.74 -2.08 5.75
C GLY A 46 -0.81 -2.93 7.03
N MET A 47 0.27 -3.60 7.41
CA MET A 47 0.39 -4.34 8.66
C MET A 47 0.44 -3.41 9.87
N TYR A 48 1.23 -2.33 9.79
CA TYR A 48 1.27 -1.31 10.84
C TYR A 48 -0.12 -0.73 11.04
N ALA A 49 -0.80 -0.43 9.94
CA ALA A 49 -2.18 0.00 9.90
C ALA A 49 -3.13 -1.08 10.48
N GLN A 50 -2.91 -2.37 10.25
CA GLN A 50 -3.81 -3.39 10.80
C GLN A 50 -3.62 -3.63 12.31
N ASN A 51 -2.40 -3.44 12.84
CA ASN A 51 -2.07 -3.63 14.25
C ASN A 51 -2.22 -2.35 15.09
N HIS A 52 -1.97 -1.17 14.53
CA HIS A 52 -2.26 0.12 15.15
C HIS A 52 -3.58 0.67 14.63
N ASP A 53 -4.41 1.23 15.52
CA ASP A 53 -5.71 1.78 15.15
C ASP A 53 -5.57 2.97 14.16
N ILE A 54 -5.62 2.67 12.85
CA ILE A 54 -5.55 3.67 11.76
C ILE A 54 -6.74 4.61 11.83
N SER A 55 -7.77 4.32 12.63
CA SER A 55 -8.91 5.22 12.78
C SER A 55 -8.43 6.62 13.17
N LYS A 56 -7.31 6.76 13.91
CA LYS A 56 -6.65 8.06 14.15
C LYS A 56 -6.13 8.71 12.87
N LEU A 57 -5.37 8.00 12.03
CA LEU A 57 -4.83 8.50 10.76
C LEU A 57 -5.93 8.80 9.74
N ARG A 58 -6.96 7.94 9.65
CA ARG A 58 -8.12 8.14 8.79
C ARG A 58 -8.94 9.35 9.23
N THR A 59 -9.16 9.51 10.54
CA THR A 59 -9.86 10.67 11.12
C THR A 59 -9.04 11.94 10.94
N TYR A 60 -7.72 11.87 11.09
CA TYR A 60 -6.80 12.98 10.84
C TYR A 60 -6.81 13.40 9.36
N LYS A 61 -6.71 12.44 8.43
CA LYS A 61 -6.84 12.71 6.98
C LYS A 61 -8.21 13.30 6.64
N LYS A 62 -9.30 12.80 7.23
CA LYS A 62 -10.64 13.40 7.09
C LYS A 62 -10.69 14.83 7.63
N ARG A 63 -10.10 15.09 8.80
CA ARG A 63 -10.01 16.45 9.38
C ARG A 63 -9.20 17.40 8.50
N LEU A 64 -8.08 16.95 7.94
CA LEU A 64 -7.27 17.75 7.02
C LEU A 64 -8.03 18.03 5.73
N LEU A 65 -8.67 17.03 5.12
CA LEU A 65 -9.48 17.22 3.94
C LEU A 65 -10.65 18.17 4.21
N LYS A 66 -11.29 18.10 5.38
CA LYS A 66 -12.34 19.04 5.79
C LYS A 66 -11.81 20.46 6.04
N LYS A 67 -10.53 20.60 6.41
CA LYS A 67 -9.86 21.89 6.56
C LYS A 67 -9.48 22.51 5.21
N VAL A 68 -9.11 21.69 4.24
CA VAL A 68 -8.66 22.13 2.90
C VAL A 68 -9.85 22.34 1.97
N PHE A 69 -10.78 21.39 1.93
CA PHE A 69 -12.07 21.55 1.26
C PHE A 69 -13.04 22.14 2.27
N HIS A 70 -13.00 23.46 2.40
CA HIS A 70 -13.95 24.25 3.19
C HIS A 70 -15.35 24.06 2.58
N PHE A 71 -16.17 23.23 3.22
CA PHE A 71 -17.63 23.16 3.02
C PHE A 71 -18.29 23.17 4.39
#